data_AF-A0A258SBX4-F1
#
_entry.id   AF-A0A258SBX4-F1
#
_cell.length_a   1.000
_cell.length_b   1.000
_cell.length_c   1.000
_cell.angle_alpha   90.00
_cell.angle_beta   90.00
_cell.angle_gamma   90.00
#
_symmetry.space_group_name_H-M   'P 1'
#
loop_
_entity.id
_entity.type
_entity.pdbx_description
1 polymer ?
#
loop_
_entity_poly.entity_id
_entity_poly.type
_entity_poly.pdbx_seq_one_letter_code
_entity_poly.pdbx_strand_id
1 'polypeptide(L)'
;MSDTKSQAPKSKKAKTEPKAEAKTEGKLDAAKSRATAALQTRANYSSNAVQDIAGALNGLLADVFVLYLKTKNFHWHMSGPHFRDYHLLLDEQSDQIFAMTDPIAERVRKIGGTTIKSIGQIARQQRLLDNDAEYVT
;
A
#
# COMPACT_ATOMS: atom_id res chain seq x y z
N MET A 1 -7.07 40.76 -62.83
CA MET A 1 -8.08 39.76 -63.23
C MET A 1 -7.37 38.47 -63.64
N SER A 2 -7.07 37.58 -62.69
CA SER A 2 -6.95 36.13 -62.92
C SER A 2 -6.90 35.45 -61.55
N ASP A 3 -8.08 35.05 -61.06
CA ASP A 3 -8.26 34.32 -59.80
C ASP A 3 -7.66 32.91 -59.90
N THR A 4 -6.70 32.59 -59.04
CA THR A 4 -6.21 31.21 -58.88
C THR A 4 -6.92 30.58 -57.68
N LYS A 5 -7.97 29.80 -57.95
CA LYS A 5 -8.79 29.11 -56.95
C LYS A 5 -8.12 27.77 -56.58
N SER A 6 -7.37 27.73 -55.48
CA SER A 6 -6.83 26.50 -54.91
C SER A 6 -7.93 25.75 -54.14
N GLN A 7 -8.29 24.55 -54.59
CA GLN A 7 -9.22 23.66 -53.91
C GLN A 7 -8.47 22.84 -52.83
N ALA A 8 -8.94 22.92 -51.59
CA ALA A 8 -8.48 22.07 -50.49
C ALA A 8 -8.99 20.63 -50.64
N PRO A 9 -8.20 19.59 -50.27
CA PRO A 9 -8.69 18.22 -50.26
C PRO A 9 -9.59 17.95 -49.03
N LYS A 10 -10.80 17.43 -49.27
CA LYS A 10 -11.69 16.93 -48.22
C LYS A 10 -11.09 15.64 -47.64
N SER A 11 -10.58 15.69 -46.40
CA SER A 11 -10.22 14.47 -45.67
C SER A 11 -11.50 13.74 -45.24
N LYS A 12 -11.62 12.47 -45.63
CA LYS A 12 -12.64 11.56 -45.09
C LYS A 12 -12.29 11.29 -43.63
N LYS A 13 -13.13 11.72 -42.68
CA LYS A 13 -13.05 11.26 -41.28
C LYS A 13 -13.29 9.75 -41.26
N ALA A 14 -12.24 8.97 -40.97
CA ALA A 14 -12.39 7.58 -40.57
C ALA A 14 -13.10 7.55 -39.20
N LYS A 15 -14.30 6.96 -39.15
CA LYS A 15 -14.92 6.54 -37.88
C LYS A 15 -14.13 5.33 -37.37
N THR A 16 -13.18 5.56 -36.48
CA THR A 16 -12.60 4.50 -35.65
C THR A 16 -13.59 4.16 -34.53
N GLU A 17 -13.87 2.87 -34.37
CA GLU A 17 -14.89 2.31 -33.48
C GLU A 17 -14.43 2.34 -32.00
N PRO A 18 -15.30 2.70 -31.02
CA PRO A 18 -14.95 2.76 -29.59
C PRO A 18 -15.17 1.42 -28.84
N LYS A 19 -15.34 0.30 -29.56
CA LYS A 19 -15.88 -0.94 -28.97
C LYS A 19 -14.94 -1.67 -28.01
N ALA A 20 -13.63 -1.51 -28.14
CA ALA A 20 -12.65 -2.21 -27.30
C ALA A 20 -12.45 -1.55 -25.93
N GLU A 21 -12.45 -0.22 -25.88
CA GLU A 21 -12.24 0.57 -24.65
C GLU A 21 -13.43 0.42 -23.70
N ALA A 22 -14.66 0.58 -24.18
CA ALA A 22 -15.88 0.44 -23.37
C ALA A 22 -16.06 -0.97 -22.75
N LYS A 23 -15.58 -2.01 -23.44
CA LYS A 23 -15.63 -3.41 -22.94
C LYS A 23 -14.62 -3.67 -21.83
N THR A 24 -13.52 -2.92 -21.83
CA THR A 24 -12.43 -3.03 -20.85
C THR A 24 -12.78 -2.27 -19.58
N GLU A 25 -13.37 -1.08 -19.72
CA GLU A 25 -13.94 -0.29 -18.62
C GLU A 25 -15.04 -1.04 -17.87
N GLY A 26 -16.03 -1.61 -18.58
CA GLY A 26 -17.09 -2.39 -17.94
C GLY A 26 -16.61 -3.64 -17.20
N LYS A 27 -15.49 -4.25 -17.63
CA LYS A 27 -14.84 -5.37 -16.92
C LYS A 27 -14.15 -4.92 -15.64
N LEU A 28 -13.46 -3.77 -15.67
CA LEU A 28 -12.80 -3.19 -14.51
C LEU A 28 -13.82 -2.77 -13.44
N ASP A 29 -14.96 -2.22 -13.84
CA ASP A 29 -16.00 -1.80 -12.90
C ASP A 29 -16.74 -2.99 -12.27
N ALA A 30 -16.95 -4.07 -13.02
CA ALA A 30 -17.47 -5.33 -12.47
C ALA A 30 -16.48 -6.01 -11.50
N ALA A 31 -15.17 -5.90 -11.75
CA ALA A 31 -14.16 -6.42 -10.84
C ALA A 31 -14.09 -5.60 -9.54
N LYS A 32 -14.16 -4.26 -9.64
CA LYS A 32 -14.23 -3.36 -8.49
C LYS A 32 -15.49 -3.61 -7.66
N SER A 33 -16.66 -3.75 -8.29
CA SER A 33 -17.92 -3.98 -7.56
C SER A 33 -17.91 -5.31 -6.81
N ARG A 34 -17.36 -6.38 -7.42
CA ARG A 34 -17.19 -7.67 -6.77
C ARG A 34 -16.18 -7.62 -5.61
N ALA A 35 -15.10 -6.85 -5.76
CA ALA A 35 -14.14 -6.61 -4.67
C ALA A 35 -14.79 -5.84 -3.51
N THR A 36 -15.58 -4.80 -3.80
CA THR A 36 -16.31 -4.05 -2.76
C THR A 36 -17.33 -4.92 -2.05
N ALA A 37 -18.07 -5.77 -2.77
CA ALA A 37 -19.01 -6.72 -2.17
C ALA A 37 -18.31 -7.73 -1.24
N ALA A 38 -17.13 -8.23 -1.62
CA ALA A 38 -16.33 -9.13 -0.79
C ALA A 38 -15.78 -8.47 0.49
N LEU A 39 -15.76 -7.13 0.54
CA LEU A 39 -15.34 -6.34 1.71
C LEU A 39 -16.50 -5.91 2.60
N GLN A 40 -17.75 -6.20 2.22
CA GLN A 40 -18.89 -5.90 3.08
C GLN A 40 -18.84 -6.79 4.32
N THR A 41 -18.46 -6.18 5.44
CA THR A 41 -18.44 -6.82 6.75
C THR A 41 -19.72 -6.48 7.51
N ARG A 42 -20.03 -7.24 8.58
CA ARG A 42 -21.12 -6.91 9.51
C ARG A 42 -20.79 -5.74 10.44
N ALA A 43 -19.62 -5.11 10.28
CA ALA A 43 -19.23 -3.98 11.12
C ALA A 43 -20.08 -2.75 10.75
N ASN A 44 -20.74 -2.16 11.75
CA ASN A 44 -21.63 -1.00 11.56
C ASN A 44 -20.85 0.32 11.49
N TYR A 45 -19.88 0.42 10.58
CA TYR A 45 -19.14 1.66 10.32
C TYR A 45 -19.62 2.29 9.01
N SER A 46 -19.68 3.63 8.98
CA SER A 46 -19.89 4.36 7.72
C SER A 46 -18.68 4.20 6.80
N SER A 47 -18.85 4.39 5.50
CA SER A 47 -17.74 4.30 4.53
C SER A 47 -16.58 5.23 4.89
N ASN A 48 -16.88 6.46 5.33
CA ASN A 48 -15.84 7.42 5.73
C ASN A 48 -15.10 6.94 6.98
N ALA A 49 -15.82 6.41 7.98
CA ALA A 49 -15.18 5.84 9.17
C ALA A 49 -14.29 4.64 8.84
N VAL A 50 -14.70 3.77 7.91
CA VAL A 50 -13.86 2.65 7.43
C VAL A 50 -12.59 3.18 6.77
N GLN A 51 -12.69 4.20 5.92
CA GLN A 51 -11.54 4.80 5.25
C GLN A 51 -10.55 5.42 6.24
N ASP A 52 -11.03 6.22 7.19
CA ASP A 52 -10.18 6.90 8.17
C ASP A 52 -9.48 5.90 9.09
N ILE A 53 -10.23 4.94 9.64
CA ILE A 53 -9.68 3.93 10.55
C ILE A 53 -8.71 3.00 9.80
N ALA A 54 -9.07 2.53 8.60
CA ALA A 54 -8.17 1.68 7.81
C ALA A 54 -6.90 2.43 7.39
N GLY A 55 -7.00 3.72 7.06
CA GLY A 55 -5.85 4.57 6.75
C GLY A 55 -4.89 4.67 7.93
N ALA A 56 -5.41 5.00 9.11
CA ALA A 56 -4.60 5.08 10.34
C ALA A 56 -3.95 3.74 10.71
N LEU A 57 -4.71 2.63 10.64
CA LEU A 57 -4.20 1.30 10.94
C LEU A 57 -3.16 0.82 9.92
N ASN A 58 -3.30 1.16 8.64
CA ASN A 58 -2.27 0.86 7.64
C ASN A 58 -1.00 1.68 7.87
N GLY A 59 -1.10 2.95 8.27
CA GLY A 59 0.07 3.73 8.68
C GLY A 59 0.78 3.10 9.89
N LEU A 60 0.02 2.68 10.90
CA LEU A 60 0.55 1.95 12.06
C LEU A 60 1.21 0.63 11.64
N LEU A 61 0.55 -0.17 10.80
CA LEU A 61 1.10 -1.45 10.33
C LEU A 61 2.41 -1.27 9.55
N ALA A 62 2.51 -0.22 8.73
CA ALA A 62 3.73 0.11 8.03
C ALA A 62 4.87 0.41 9.02
N ASP A 63 4.61 1.23 10.04
CA ASP A 63 5.58 1.53 11.09
C ASP A 63 5.98 0.29 11.89
N VAL A 64 5.05 -0.64 12.17
CA VAL A 64 5.36 -1.89 12.89
C VAL A 64 6.33 -2.76 12.09
N PHE A 65 6.16 -2.89 10.76
CA PHE A 65 7.11 -3.62 9.92
C PHE A 65 8.49 -2.96 9.90
N VAL A 66 8.54 -1.64 9.85
CA VAL A 66 9.79 -0.87 9.83
C VAL A 66 10.51 -0.99 11.17
N LEU A 67 9.76 -0.85 12.27
CA LEU A 67 10.28 -1.04 13.62
C LEU A 67 10.81 -2.46 13.81
N TYR A 68 10.09 -3.49 13.35
CA TYR A 68 10.55 -4.87 13.38
C TYR A 68 11.90 -5.03 12.67
N LEU A 69 12.00 -4.55 11.43
CA LEU A 69 13.24 -4.66 10.65
C LEU A 69 14.37 -3.87 11.30
N LYS A 70 14.08 -2.69 11.85
CA LYS A 70 15.05 -1.87 12.57
C LYS A 70 15.54 -2.57 13.84
N THR A 71 14.65 -3.16 14.64
CA THR A 71 15.05 -3.95 15.82
C THR A 71 15.94 -5.13 15.42
N LYS A 72 15.59 -5.85 14.33
CA LYS A 72 16.45 -6.92 13.80
C LYS A 72 17.80 -6.41 13.30
N ASN A 73 17.83 -5.25 12.64
CA ASN A 73 19.08 -4.61 12.24
C ASN A 73 19.99 -4.39 13.46
N PHE A 74 19.47 -3.81 14.54
CA PHE A 74 20.25 -3.63 15.77
C PHE A 74 20.67 -4.97 16.38
N HIS A 75 19.78 -5.97 16.42
CA HIS A 75 20.09 -7.32 16.91
C HIS A 75 21.24 -7.99 16.13
N TRP A 76 21.31 -7.80 14.81
CA TRP A 76 22.37 -8.36 13.96
C TRP A 76 23.70 -7.62 14.05
N HIS A 77 23.66 -6.29 14.12
CA HIS A 77 24.86 -5.46 13.91
C HIS A 77 25.40 -4.81 15.18
N MET A 78 24.73 -4.95 16.32
CA MET A 78 25.27 -4.39 17.55
C MET A 78 26.51 -5.11 18.07
N SER A 79 27.36 -4.37 18.78
CA SER A 79 28.62 -4.86 19.32
C SER A 79 28.97 -4.17 20.65
N GLY A 80 29.87 -4.75 21.43
CA GLY A 80 30.36 -4.18 22.69
C GLY A 80 30.23 -5.10 23.90
N PRO A 81 30.59 -4.62 25.11
CA PRO A 81 30.65 -5.45 26.33
C PRO A 81 29.33 -6.11 26.73
N HIS A 82 28.20 -5.53 26.32
CA HIS A 82 26.84 -6.00 26.62
C HIS A 82 26.16 -6.73 25.45
N PHE A 83 26.94 -7.13 24.43
CA PHE A 83 26.40 -7.74 23.20
C PHE A 83 25.37 -8.83 23.46
N ARG A 84 25.68 -9.81 24.31
CA ARG A 84 24.79 -10.96 24.54
C ARG A 84 23.43 -10.54 25.10
N ASP A 85 23.41 -9.65 26.08
CA ASP A 85 22.19 -9.29 26.78
C ASP A 85 21.27 -8.49 25.87
N TYR A 86 21.83 -7.54 25.13
CA TYR A 86 21.06 -6.76 24.17
C TYR A 86 20.66 -7.55 22.93
N HIS A 87 21.51 -8.45 22.44
CA HIS A 87 21.16 -9.33 21.32
C HIS A 87 19.91 -10.15 21.64
N LEU A 88 19.85 -10.76 22.83
CA LEU A 88 18.69 -11.53 23.28
C LEU A 88 17.47 -10.64 23.54
N LEU A 89 17.66 -9.48 24.17
CA LEU A 89 16.60 -8.51 24.43
C LEU A 89 15.95 -8.03 23.12
N LEU A 90 16.75 -7.66 22.12
CA LEU A 90 16.26 -7.18 20.83
C LEU A 90 15.57 -8.30 20.04
N ASP A 91 16.00 -9.54 20.20
CA ASP A 91 15.32 -10.69 19.58
C ASP A 91 13.91 -10.88 20.17
N GLU A 92 13.81 -10.91 21.51
CA GLU A 92 12.54 -10.99 22.22
C GLU A 92 11.61 -9.83 21.87
N GLN A 93 12.14 -8.60 21.80
CA GLN A 93 11.37 -7.44 21.36
C GLN A 93 10.90 -7.58 19.92
N SER A 94 11.74 -8.11 19.02
CA SER A 94 11.38 -8.29 17.61
C SER A 94 10.21 -9.27 17.45
N ASP A 95 10.15 -10.32 18.27
CA ASP A 95 9.04 -11.28 18.27
C ASP A 95 7.73 -10.62 18.70
N GLN A 96 7.77 -9.80 19.77
CA GLN A 96 6.61 -9.06 20.25
C GLN A 96 6.11 -8.06 19.20
N ILE A 97 7.02 -7.33 18.55
CA ILE A 97 6.68 -6.36 17.49
C ILE A 97 6.09 -7.09 16.28
N PHE A 98 6.70 -8.20 15.84
CA PHE A 98 6.20 -8.96 14.70
C PHE A 98 4.82 -9.54 14.95
N ALA A 99 4.56 -10.03 16.18
CA ALA A 99 3.25 -10.53 16.59
C ALA A 99 2.13 -9.46 16.53
N MET A 100 2.47 -8.17 16.56
CA MET A 100 1.48 -7.08 16.38
C MET A 100 0.98 -6.95 14.94
N THR A 101 1.73 -7.44 13.95
CA THR A 101 1.41 -7.21 12.53
C THR A 101 0.06 -7.80 12.14
N ASP A 102 -0.20 -9.05 12.52
CA ASP A 102 -1.40 -9.79 12.13
C ASP A 102 -2.68 -9.21 12.76
N PRO A 103 -2.79 -8.99 14.09
CA PRO A 103 -3.97 -8.37 14.68
C PRO A 103 -4.33 -6.99 14.09
N ILE A 104 -3.33 -6.19 13.71
CA ILE A 104 -3.56 -4.88 13.07
C ILE A 104 -4.09 -5.08 11.65
N ALA A 105 -3.46 -5.94 10.85
CA ALA A 105 -3.88 -6.24 9.49
C ALA A 105 -5.30 -6.85 9.47
N GLU A 106 -5.56 -7.84 10.32
CA GLU A 106 -6.88 -8.46 10.47
C GLU A 106 -7.93 -7.45 10.92
N ARG A 107 -7.57 -6.49 11.80
CA ARG A 107 -8.51 -5.44 12.20
C ARG A 107 -8.93 -4.58 11.02
N VAL A 108 -7.99 -4.21 10.13
CA VAL A 108 -8.32 -3.49 8.89
C VAL A 108 -9.30 -4.28 8.04
N ARG A 109 -9.07 -5.58 7.88
CA ARG A 109 -9.96 -6.47 7.12
C ARG A 109 -11.34 -6.60 7.77
N LYS A 110 -11.38 -6.74 9.10
CA LYS A 110 -12.60 -6.95 9.89
C LYS A 110 -13.56 -5.76 9.86
N ILE A 111 -13.06 -4.54 9.66
CA ILE A 111 -13.88 -3.34 9.46
C ILE A 111 -14.26 -3.08 8.00
N GLY A 112 -13.84 -3.95 7.06
CA GLY A 112 -14.10 -3.81 5.62
C GLY A 112 -13.04 -3.03 4.84
N GLY A 113 -11.92 -2.68 5.47
CA GLY A 113 -10.80 -2.01 4.82
C GLY A 113 -9.87 -2.96 4.05
N THR A 114 -9.03 -2.40 3.18
CA THR A 114 -7.91 -3.11 2.54
C THR A 114 -6.63 -2.84 3.32
N THR A 115 -5.81 -3.88 3.52
CA THR A 115 -4.53 -3.76 4.23
C THR A 115 -3.34 -3.65 3.27
N ILE A 116 -2.15 -3.42 3.83
CA ILE A 116 -0.87 -3.33 3.11
C ILE A 116 -0.63 -4.58 2.26
N LYS A 117 -0.05 -4.39 1.07
CA LYS A 117 0.17 -5.47 0.09
C LYS A 117 1.62 -5.71 -0.30
N SER A 118 2.53 -4.77 -0.01
CA SER A 118 3.91 -4.87 -0.46
C SER A 118 4.86 -3.98 0.33
N ILE A 119 6.15 -4.30 0.25
CA ILE A 119 7.23 -3.51 0.84
C ILE A 119 7.23 -2.07 0.28
N GLY A 120 7.00 -1.90 -1.01
CA GLY A 120 6.91 -0.56 -1.59
C GLY A 120 5.73 0.26 -1.04
N GLN A 121 4.64 -0.39 -0.61
CA GLN A 121 3.55 0.29 0.09
C GLN A 121 3.95 0.66 1.52
N ILE A 122 4.65 -0.23 2.24
CA ILE A 122 5.22 0.06 3.57
C ILE A 122 6.11 1.30 3.47
N ALA A 123 7.05 1.33 2.54
CA ALA A 123 7.99 2.44 2.36
C ALA A 123 7.30 3.80 2.06
N ARG A 124 6.13 3.79 1.42
CA ARG A 124 5.34 5.01 1.15
C ARG A 124 4.46 5.45 2.32
N GLN A 125 4.12 4.54 3.23
CA GLN A 125 3.16 4.79 4.32
C GLN A 125 3.84 4.91 5.69
N GLN A 126 5.08 4.43 5.82
CA GLN A 126 5.86 4.57 7.03
C GLN A 126 6.08 6.04 7.41
N ARG A 127 6.13 6.27 8.72
CA ARG A 127 6.55 7.52 9.36
C ARG A 127 7.91 7.35 10.03
N LEU A 128 8.26 6.11 10.40
CA LEU A 128 9.60 5.79 10.90
C LEU A 128 10.61 5.84 9.75
N LEU A 129 11.80 6.36 10.06
CA LEU A 129 12.93 6.39 9.13
C LEU A 129 13.75 5.11 9.26
N ASP A 130 14.23 4.65 8.10
CA ASP A 130 15.21 3.58 7.99
C ASP A 130 16.51 3.91 8.74
N ASN A 131 17.31 2.88 8.99
CA ASN A 131 18.65 3.03 9.57
C ASN A 131 19.67 2.26 8.75
N ASP A 132 20.29 2.95 7.81
CA ASP A 132 21.35 2.42 6.95
C ASP A 132 22.74 2.80 7.45
N ALA A 133 22.87 3.15 8.74
CA ALA A 133 24.16 3.46 9.33
C ALA A 133 25.10 2.24 9.28
N GLU A 134 26.36 2.48 8.93
CA GLU A 134 27.41 1.45 8.86
C GLU A 134 27.63 0.73 10.20
N TYR A 135 27.37 1.42 11.31
CA TYR A 135 27.56 0.88 12.65
C TYR A 135 26.42 1.28 13.57
N VAL A 136 26.07 0.36 14.46
CA VAL A 136 25.15 0.54 15.58
C VAL A 136 25.85 0.06 16.85
N THR A 137 25.74 0.83 17.94
CA THR A 137 26.36 0.55 19.25
C THR A 137 25.33 0.64 20.35
#